data_AF-A0A2K0TGG9-F1
#
_entry.id   AF-A0A2K0TGG9-F1
#
_cell.length_a   1.000
_cell.length_b   1.000
_cell.length_c   1.000
_cell.angle_alpha   90.00
_cell.angle_beta   90.00
_cell.angle_gamma   90.00
#
_symmetry.space_group_name_H-M   'P 1'
#
loop_
_entity.id
_entity.type
_entity.pdbx_description
1 polymer ?
#
loop_
_entity_poly.entity_id
_entity_poly.type
_entity_poly.pdbx_seq_one_letter_code
_entity_poly.pdbx_strand_id
1 'polypeptide(L)'
;MGSRSVKDATRFTSTIPHATSKSATSAAAPRTMRIPGETPEQRVKRLRQAHLAAQQAQISRTDRVIDASRRFFDVAHRWTVGGLVMFSVVAGVVSVYSVWDMLRYNRARRAEWIEAQKKFEADELATARIAYLKGDATEEQILLVEEANREAEEKGIKLPSLLSPPEHRTHFEEHIKPAFEGGQTQNQVAESKGKGILGYIWGGSDSKKSDASSTASGAAVQSAWEQEKENQLNVPALETGSSSTESKKKGWW
;
A
#
# COMPACT_ATOMS: atom_id res chain seq x y z
N MET A 1 -27.40 44.77 69.92
CA MET A 1 -26.36 44.16 69.05
C MET A 1 -26.84 44.24 67.61
N GLY A 2 -26.33 45.21 66.83
CA GLY A 2 -26.70 45.39 65.42
C GLY A 2 -25.84 44.51 64.51
N SER A 3 -26.47 43.84 63.55
CA SER A 3 -25.86 42.94 62.58
C SER A 3 -24.91 43.68 61.63
N ARG A 4 -23.72 43.08 61.43
CA ARG A 4 -22.64 43.57 60.58
C ARG A 4 -23.11 43.52 59.12
N SER A 5 -23.26 44.67 58.46
CA SER A 5 -23.70 44.74 57.07
C SER A 5 -22.58 44.29 56.13
N VAL A 6 -22.90 43.36 55.22
CA VAL A 6 -21.99 42.75 54.22
C VAL A 6 -21.28 43.79 53.33
N LYS A 7 -21.82 45.01 53.24
CA LYS A 7 -21.23 46.12 52.48
C LYS A 7 -19.89 46.63 53.04
N ASP A 8 -19.53 46.26 54.28
CA ASP A 8 -18.26 46.67 54.90
C ASP A 8 -17.11 45.69 54.60
N ALA A 9 -17.40 44.49 54.07
CA ALA A 9 -16.39 43.45 53.83
C ALA A 9 -15.55 43.65 52.55
N THR A 10 -15.90 44.60 51.68
CA THR A 10 -15.25 44.78 50.38
C THR A 10 -14.61 46.15 50.17
N ARG A 11 -14.61 47.02 51.18
CA ARG A 11 -14.19 48.42 50.99
C ARG A 11 -12.73 48.74 51.34
N PHE A 12 -11.94 47.75 51.77
CA PHE A 12 -10.54 48.01 52.17
C PHE A 12 -9.54 46.89 51.81
N THR A 13 -9.71 46.21 50.67
CA THR A 13 -8.57 45.54 50.05
C THR A 13 -8.07 46.41 48.90
N SER A 14 -7.16 47.33 49.24
CA SER A 14 -6.33 48.02 48.26
C SER A 14 -5.69 46.97 47.35
N THR A 15 -6.14 46.88 46.10
CA THR A 15 -5.56 46.03 45.05
C THR A 15 -4.37 46.72 44.36
N ILE A 16 -3.80 47.74 45.01
CA ILE A 16 -2.56 48.36 44.56
C ILE A 16 -1.41 47.57 45.21
N PRO A 17 -0.52 46.93 44.43
CA PRO A 17 0.63 46.26 45.00
C PRO A 17 1.51 47.31 45.70
N HIS A 18 1.46 47.34 47.03
CA HIS A 18 2.36 48.15 47.83
C HIS A 18 3.77 47.58 47.67
N ALA A 19 4.61 48.27 46.89
CA ALA A 19 6.03 48.02 46.82
C ALA A 19 6.64 48.31 48.20
N THR A 20 6.74 47.28 49.04
CA THR A 20 7.54 47.31 50.26
C THR A 20 9.01 47.42 49.86
N SER A 21 9.51 48.65 49.78
CA SER A 21 10.92 48.95 49.65
C SER A 21 11.61 48.66 50.98
N LYS A 22 11.78 47.38 51.31
CA LYS A 22 12.83 46.99 52.26
C LYS A 22 14.13 47.04 51.49
N SER A 23 14.90 48.11 51.71
CA SER A 23 16.29 48.22 51.26
C SER A 23 17.05 47.02 51.82
N ALA A 24 17.15 45.96 51.01
CA ALA A 24 18.01 44.83 51.29
C ALA A 24 19.44 45.36 51.25
N THR A 25 20.02 45.47 52.44
CA THR A 25 21.45 45.61 52.69
C THR A 25 22.22 44.76 51.69
N SER A 26 23.01 45.42 50.85
CA SER A 26 24.01 44.92 49.91
C SER A 26 24.35 43.43 50.01
N ALA A 27 23.48 42.56 49.50
CA ALA A 27 23.90 41.24 49.04
C ALA A 27 24.57 41.46 47.69
N ALA A 28 25.87 41.16 47.63
CA ALA A 28 26.76 41.41 46.51
C ALA A 28 26.09 41.16 45.14
N ALA A 29 25.60 42.22 44.50
CA ALA A 29 25.30 42.19 43.08
C ALA A 29 26.61 41.80 42.36
N PRO A 30 26.59 40.85 41.42
CA PRO A 30 27.78 40.52 40.66
C PRO A 30 28.28 41.81 40.03
N ARG A 31 29.49 42.24 40.41
CA ARG A 31 30.10 43.46 39.91
C ARG A 31 30.12 43.34 38.40
N THR A 32 29.19 44.02 37.74
CA THR A 32 29.20 44.12 36.27
C THR A 32 30.43 44.93 35.95
N MET A 33 31.54 44.24 35.63
CA MET A 33 32.73 44.87 35.08
C MET A 33 32.27 45.77 33.96
N ARG A 34 32.42 47.09 34.16
CA ARG A 34 32.14 48.09 33.13
C ARG A 34 33.19 47.84 32.06
N ILE A 35 32.76 47.29 30.93
CA ILE A 35 33.63 47.13 29.77
C ILE A 35 33.89 48.56 29.27
N PRO A 36 35.14 49.05 29.29
CA PRO A 36 35.43 50.42 28.89
C PRO A 36 35.11 50.60 27.40
N GLY A 37 34.21 51.54 27.06
CA GLY A 37 33.86 51.87 25.67
C GLY A 37 32.51 51.34 25.14
N GLU A 38 31.66 50.68 25.94
CA GLU A 38 30.32 50.26 25.49
C GLU A 38 29.35 51.46 25.35
N THR A 39 28.56 51.50 24.26
CA THR A 39 27.48 52.49 24.11
C THR A 39 26.35 52.23 25.12
N PRO A 40 25.60 53.25 25.56
CA PRO A 40 24.53 53.06 26.55
C PRO A 40 23.46 52.06 26.09
N GLU A 41 23.15 52.01 24.79
CA GLU A 41 22.18 51.05 24.24
C GLU A 41 22.70 49.60 24.29
N GLN A 42 23.98 49.41 23.97
CA GLN A 42 24.64 48.11 24.02
C GLN A 42 24.70 47.56 25.44
N ARG A 43 24.87 48.44 26.43
CA ARG A 43 24.80 48.08 27.85
C ARG A 43 23.42 47.56 28.25
N VAL A 44 22.35 48.23 27.81
CA VAL A 44 20.98 47.79 28.13
C VAL A 44 20.69 46.45 27.45
N LYS A 45 21.12 46.24 26.20
CA LYS A 45 20.98 44.96 25.51
C LYS A 45 21.69 43.84 26.24
N ARG A 46 22.94 44.08 26.69
CA ARG A 46 23.71 43.12 27.48
C ARG A 46 23.06 42.83 28.83
N LEU A 47 22.56 43.84 29.52
CA LEU A 47 21.87 43.66 30.80
C LEU A 47 20.56 42.88 30.64
N ARG A 48 19.77 43.15 29.59
CA ARG A 48 18.58 42.37 29.26
C ARG A 48 18.94 40.92 28.91
N GLN A 49 19.98 40.71 28.13
CA GLN A 49 20.47 39.38 27.79
C GLN A 49 20.98 38.63 29.03
N ALA A 50 21.72 39.29 29.91
CA ALA A 50 22.18 38.71 31.17
C ALA A 50 21.02 38.40 32.12
N HIS A 51 19.98 39.25 32.16
CA HIS A 51 18.80 39.01 32.97
C HIS A 51 17.96 37.84 32.42
N LEU A 52 17.76 37.77 31.10
CA LEU A 52 17.10 36.63 30.46
C LEU A 52 17.91 35.34 30.62
N ALA A 53 19.25 35.42 30.53
CA ALA A 53 20.13 34.29 30.78
C ALA A 53 20.06 33.83 32.25
N ALA A 54 19.98 34.77 33.20
CA ALA A 54 19.82 34.45 34.62
C ALA A 54 18.46 33.79 34.90
N GLN A 55 17.38 34.28 34.29
CA GLN A 55 16.07 33.63 34.38
C GLN A 55 16.07 32.24 33.77
N GLN A 56 16.71 32.06 32.61
CA GLN A 56 16.84 30.73 31.98
C GLN A 56 17.77 29.79 32.76
N ALA A 57 18.70 30.32 33.56
CA ALA A 57 19.60 29.53 34.41
C ALA A 57 18.92 29.06 35.72
N GLN A 58 17.82 29.69 36.13
CA GLN A 58 17.01 29.24 37.29
C GLN A 58 16.16 28.01 36.98
N ILE A 59 15.99 27.66 35.70
CA ILE A 59 15.29 26.45 35.28
C ILE A 59 16.24 25.27 35.44
N SER A 60 15.85 24.27 36.25
CA SER A 60 16.63 23.05 36.43
C SER A 60 16.80 22.32 35.09
N ARG A 61 17.98 21.70 34.88
CA ARG A 61 18.23 20.87 33.68
C ARG A 61 17.20 19.75 33.56
N THR A 62 16.72 19.22 34.69
CA THR A 62 15.69 18.17 34.71
C THR A 62 14.34 18.70 34.23
N ASP A 63 13.95 19.91 34.65
CA ASP A 63 12.70 20.56 34.26
C ASP A 63 12.69 20.85 32.75
N ARG A 64 13.83 21.27 32.21
CA ARG A 64 14.01 21.49 30.76
C ARG A 64 13.84 20.22 29.93
N VAL A 65 14.31 19.08 30.46
CA VAL A 65 14.15 17.76 29.82
C VAL A 65 12.69 17.30 29.91
N ILE A 66 12.00 17.55 31.02
CA ILE A 66 10.59 17.22 31.20
C ILE A 66 9.69 18.06 30.27
N ASP A 67 9.97 19.35 30.12
CA ASP A 67 9.25 20.21 29.19
C ASP A 67 9.48 19.81 27.73
N ALA A 68 10.71 19.40 27.39
CA ALA A 68 11.03 18.87 26.07
C ALA A 68 10.34 17.53 25.81
N SER A 69 10.26 16.65 26.81
CA SER A 69 9.64 15.33 26.66
C SER A 69 8.14 15.42 26.45
N ARG A 70 7.44 16.33 27.14
CA ARG A 70 6.01 16.59 26.93
C ARG A 70 5.73 17.01 25.48
N ARG A 71 6.49 17.98 24.98
CA ARG A 71 6.34 18.46 23.59
C ARG A 71 6.68 17.38 22.57
N PHE A 72 7.69 16.56 22.84
CA PHE A 72 8.03 15.44 21.97
C PHE A 72 6.93 14.39 21.93
N PHE A 73 6.36 14.04 23.09
CA PHE A 73 5.31 13.04 23.18
C PHE A 73 4.03 13.49 22.47
N ASP A 74 3.66 14.77 22.60
CA ASP A 74 2.51 15.33 21.89
C ASP A 74 2.73 15.34 20.36
N VAL A 75 3.93 15.69 19.90
CA VAL A 75 4.28 15.66 18.47
C VAL A 75 4.31 14.22 17.95
N ALA A 76 4.92 13.30 18.70
CA ALA A 76 4.99 11.89 18.35
C ALA A 76 3.60 11.28 18.29
N HIS A 77 2.72 11.58 19.25
CA HIS A 77 1.34 11.11 19.26
C HIS A 77 0.56 11.63 18.05
N ARG A 78 0.71 12.92 17.70
CA ARG A 78 0.07 13.47 16.49
C ARG A 78 0.62 12.84 15.21
N TRP A 79 1.91 12.52 15.18
CA TRP A 79 2.53 11.87 14.03
C TRP A 79 2.10 10.41 13.88
N THR A 80 2.01 9.65 14.98
CA THR A 80 1.53 8.25 14.94
C THR A 80 0.05 8.17 14.58
N VAL A 81 -0.79 9.05 15.14
CA VAL A 81 -2.20 9.15 14.76
C VAL A 81 -2.34 9.53 13.28
N GLY A 82 -1.59 10.53 12.81
CA GLY A 82 -1.56 10.91 11.40
C GLY A 82 -1.12 9.76 10.49
N GLY A 83 -0.11 9.00 10.91
CA GLY A 83 0.36 7.80 10.21
C GLY A 83 -0.69 6.70 10.14
N LEU A 84 -1.39 6.43 11.25
CA LEU A 84 -2.47 5.43 11.31
C LEU A 84 -3.65 5.81 10.41
N VAL A 85 -4.02 7.08 10.38
CA VAL A 85 -5.08 7.60 9.50
C VAL A 85 -4.66 7.51 8.03
N MET A 86 -3.43 7.88 7.69
CA MET A 86 -2.94 7.73 6.32
C MET A 86 -2.86 6.26 5.90
N PHE A 87 -2.40 5.38 6.79
CA PHE A 87 -2.34 3.94 6.54
C PHE A 87 -3.74 3.35 6.31
N SER A 88 -4.75 3.77 7.08
CA SER A 88 -6.12 3.29 6.88
C SER A 88 -6.72 3.74 5.56
N VAL A 89 -6.42 4.96 5.10
CA VAL A 89 -6.82 5.45 3.77
C VAL A 89 -6.18 4.61 2.67
N VAL A 90 -4.86 4.35 2.76
CA VAL A 90 -4.16 3.50 1.79
C VAL A 90 -4.73 2.08 1.78
N ALA A 91 -4.95 1.48 2.96
CA ALA A 91 -5.55 0.17 3.09
C ALA A 91 -6.97 0.12 2.49
N GLY A 92 -7.76 1.19 2.67
CA GLY A 92 -9.07 1.33 2.05
C GLY A 92 -9.02 1.34 0.53
N VAL A 93 -8.09 2.10 -0.06
CA VAL A 93 -7.89 2.13 -1.53
C VAL A 93 -7.47 0.75 -2.05
N VAL A 94 -6.54 0.08 -1.37
CA VAL A 94 -6.10 -1.27 -1.74
C VAL A 94 -7.25 -2.29 -1.67
N SER A 95 -8.13 -2.17 -0.67
CA SER A 95 -9.33 -3.02 -0.54
C SER A 95 -10.33 -2.81 -1.68
N VAL A 96 -10.61 -1.56 -2.07
CA VAL A 96 -11.48 -1.30 -3.23
C VAL A 96 -10.85 -1.81 -4.52
N TYR A 97 -9.52 -1.66 -4.66
CA TYR A 97 -8.80 -2.17 -5.82
C TYR A 97 -8.85 -3.70 -5.91
N SER A 98 -8.70 -4.42 -4.80
CA SER A 98 -8.75 -5.89 -4.82
C SER A 98 -10.13 -6.43 -5.20
N VAL A 99 -11.21 -5.78 -4.72
CA VAL A 99 -12.58 -6.12 -5.13
C VAL A 99 -12.77 -5.87 -6.63
N TRP A 100 -12.27 -4.73 -7.14
CA TRP A 100 -12.36 -4.41 -8.56
C TRP A 100 -11.58 -5.39 -9.44
N ASP A 101 -10.35 -5.74 -9.04
CA ASP A 101 -9.49 -6.68 -9.76
C ASP A 101 -10.14 -8.07 -9.86
N MET A 102 -10.71 -8.55 -8.76
CA MET A 102 -11.43 -9.82 -8.72
C MET A 102 -12.67 -9.81 -9.63
N LEU A 103 -13.45 -8.72 -9.64
CA LEU A 103 -14.61 -8.57 -10.52
C LEU A 103 -14.22 -8.53 -12.00
N ARG A 104 -13.13 -7.84 -12.34
CA ARG A 104 -12.63 -7.76 -13.73
C ARG A 104 -12.20 -9.12 -14.24
N TYR A 105 -11.43 -9.85 -13.44
CA TYR A 105 -10.98 -11.20 -13.76
C TYR A 105 -12.17 -12.16 -13.91
N ASN A 106 -13.13 -12.12 -12.98
CA ASN A 106 -14.29 -13.01 -13.02
C ASN A 106 -15.21 -12.68 -14.22
N ARG A 107 -15.30 -11.41 -14.62
CA ARG A 107 -16.03 -10.99 -15.82
C ARG A 107 -15.36 -11.46 -17.11
N ALA A 108 -14.02 -11.43 -17.18
CA ALA A 108 -13.28 -11.96 -18.33
C ALA A 108 -13.50 -13.48 -18.48
N ARG A 109 -13.35 -14.23 -17.38
CA ARG A 109 -13.54 -15.69 -17.39
C ARG A 109 -14.98 -16.11 -17.73
N ARG A 110 -15.97 -15.35 -17.26
CA ARG A 110 -17.38 -15.58 -17.64
C ARG A 110 -17.65 -15.29 -19.12
N ALA A 111 -16.96 -14.32 -19.72
CA ALA A 111 -17.12 -14.03 -21.13
C ALA A 111 -16.64 -15.20 -22.01
N GLU A 112 -15.49 -15.78 -21.68
CA GLU A 112 -14.95 -16.97 -22.36
C GLU A 112 -15.89 -18.17 -22.22
N TRP A 113 -16.46 -18.39 -21.03
CA TRP A 113 -17.41 -19.48 -20.80
C TRP A 113 -18.72 -19.29 -21.57
N ILE A 114 -19.26 -18.06 -21.61
CA ILE A 114 -20.47 -17.74 -22.38
C ILE A 114 -20.22 -17.94 -23.87
N GLU A 115 -19.05 -17.56 -24.38
CA GLU A 115 -18.69 -17.78 -25.78
C GLU A 115 -18.60 -19.28 -26.10
N ALA A 116 -17.99 -20.08 -25.22
CA ALA A 116 -17.92 -21.53 -25.38
C ALA A 116 -19.31 -22.16 -25.35
N GLN A 117 -20.19 -21.75 -24.43
CA GLN A 117 -21.55 -22.28 -24.33
C GLN A 117 -22.37 -21.96 -25.59
N LYS A 118 -22.26 -20.74 -26.12
CA LYS A 118 -22.88 -20.38 -27.41
C LYS A 118 -22.38 -21.22 -28.57
N LYS A 119 -21.11 -21.62 -28.57
CA LYS A 119 -20.55 -22.54 -29.58
C LYS A 119 -21.16 -23.94 -29.44
N PHE A 120 -21.26 -24.47 -28.22
CA PHE A 120 -21.92 -25.76 -27.98
C PHE A 120 -23.39 -25.75 -28.40
N GLU A 121 -24.16 -24.72 -28.04
CA GLU A 121 -25.56 -24.57 -28.46
C GLU A 121 -25.69 -24.50 -29.99
N ALA A 122 -24.76 -23.83 -30.67
CA ALA A 122 -24.73 -23.77 -32.13
C ALA A 122 -24.40 -25.12 -32.78
N ASP A 123 -23.46 -25.88 -32.21
CA ASP A 123 -23.07 -27.22 -32.67
C ASP A 123 -24.21 -28.23 -32.43
N GLU A 124 -24.91 -28.14 -31.30
CA GLU A 124 -26.12 -28.93 -31.00
C GLU A 124 -27.25 -28.63 -32.00
N LEU A 125 -27.49 -27.34 -32.30
CA LEU A 125 -28.45 -26.95 -33.34
C LEU A 125 -28.06 -27.48 -34.72
N ALA A 126 -26.79 -27.41 -35.10
CA ALA A 126 -26.33 -27.91 -36.40
C ALA A 126 -26.48 -29.44 -36.50
N THR A 127 -26.08 -30.17 -35.46
CA THR A 127 -26.20 -31.64 -35.42
C THR A 127 -27.66 -32.10 -35.42
N ALA A 128 -28.52 -31.46 -34.62
CA ALA A 128 -29.96 -31.72 -34.60
C ALA A 128 -30.60 -31.51 -35.98
N ARG A 129 -30.21 -30.45 -36.71
CA ARG A 129 -30.70 -30.21 -38.06
C ARG A 129 -30.20 -31.24 -39.07
N ILE A 130 -28.96 -31.69 -38.97
CA ILE A 130 -28.44 -32.76 -39.84
C ILE A 130 -29.22 -34.06 -39.60
N ALA A 131 -29.47 -34.41 -38.34
CA ALA A 131 -30.26 -35.59 -37.99
C ALA A 131 -31.73 -35.46 -38.46
N TYR A 132 -32.31 -34.26 -38.31
CA TYR A 132 -33.68 -33.96 -38.75
C TYR A 132 -33.83 -34.14 -40.26
N LEU A 133 -32.88 -33.61 -41.03
CA LEU A 133 -32.84 -33.77 -42.49
C LEU A 133 -32.60 -35.23 -42.92
N LYS A 134 -31.84 -35.99 -42.14
CA LYS A 134 -31.58 -37.41 -42.40
C LYS A 134 -32.79 -38.30 -42.06
N GLY A 135 -33.72 -37.81 -41.23
CA GLY A 135 -34.90 -38.55 -40.77
C GLY A 135 -34.65 -39.46 -39.57
N ASP A 136 -33.47 -39.40 -38.96
CA ASP A 136 -33.07 -40.20 -37.79
C ASP A 136 -33.01 -39.37 -36.49
N ALA A 137 -33.64 -38.19 -36.46
CA ALA A 137 -33.58 -37.29 -35.30
C ALA A 137 -34.35 -37.83 -34.09
N THR A 138 -33.81 -37.57 -32.89
CA THR A 138 -34.53 -37.80 -31.63
C THR A 138 -35.64 -36.76 -31.45
N GLU A 139 -36.68 -37.08 -30.66
CA GLU A 139 -37.79 -36.15 -30.38
C GLU A 139 -37.31 -34.81 -29.82
N GLU A 140 -36.29 -34.84 -28.95
CA GLU A 140 -35.66 -33.64 -28.39
C GLU A 140 -34.95 -32.78 -29.47
N GLN A 141 -34.29 -33.42 -30.45
CA GLN A 141 -33.66 -32.72 -31.56
C GLN A 141 -34.68 -32.12 -32.54
N ILE A 142 -35.82 -32.79 -32.75
CA ILE A 142 -36.91 -32.27 -33.59
C ILE A 142 -37.47 -30.98 -32.97
N LEU A 143 -37.77 -31.01 -31.67
CA LEU A 143 -38.28 -29.85 -30.94
C LEU A 143 -37.28 -28.69 -30.95
N LEU A 144 -35.99 -28.98 -30.73
CA LEU A 144 -34.93 -27.97 -30.75
C LEU A 144 -34.78 -27.30 -32.12
N VAL A 145 -35.01 -28.03 -33.21
CA VAL A 145 -35.00 -27.47 -34.57
C VAL A 145 -36.26 -26.66 -34.86
N GLU A 146 -37.44 -27.14 -34.47
CA GLU A 146 -38.71 -26.42 -34.64
C GLU A 146 -38.76 -25.13 -33.84
N GLU A 147 -38.29 -25.14 -32.58
CA GLU A 147 -38.22 -23.94 -31.75
C GLU A 147 -37.25 -22.92 -32.34
N ALA A 148 -36.07 -23.36 -32.81
CA ALA A 148 -35.13 -22.48 -33.49
C ALA A 148 -35.70 -21.91 -34.81
N ASN A 149 -36.49 -22.68 -35.56
CA ASN A 149 -37.19 -22.20 -36.75
C ASN A 149 -38.26 -21.16 -36.38
N ARG A 150 -39.04 -21.40 -35.33
CA ARG A 150 -40.08 -20.46 -34.86
C ARG A 150 -39.46 -19.14 -34.39
N GLU A 151 -38.39 -19.19 -33.60
CA GLU A 151 -37.68 -18.00 -33.16
C GLU A 151 -37.09 -17.19 -34.32
N ALA A 152 -36.60 -17.88 -35.36
CA ALA A 152 -36.06 -17.26 -36.55
C ALA A 152 -37.15 -16.56 -37.38
N GLU A 153 -38.33 -17.16 -37.47
CA GLU A 153 -39.51 -16.57 -38.10
C GLU A 153 -40.01 -15.34 -37.32
N GLU A 154 -40.09 -15.43 -35.99
CA GLU A 154 -40.46 -14.30 -35.11
C GLU A 154 -39.48 -13.12 -35.23
N LYS A 155 -38.18 -13.42 -35.33
CA LYS A 155 -37.11 -12.40 -35.50
C LYS A 155 -37.00 -11.91 -36.95
N GLY A 156 -37.73 -12.51 -37.89
CA GLY A 156 -37.69 -12.17 -39.32
C GLY A 156 -36.37 -12.49 -40.02
N ILE A 157 -35.54 -13.35 -39.42
CA ILE A 157 -34.17 -13.66 -39.88
C ILE A 157 -34.07 -15.17 -40.04
N LYS A 158 -33.79 -15.66 -41.26
CA LYS A 158 -33.55 -17.09 -41.49
C LYS A 158 -32.31 -17.54 -40.72
N LEU A 159 -32.39 -18.76 -40.19
CA LEU A 159 -31.30 -19.38 -39.45
C LEU A 159 -29.99 -19.41 -40.25
N PRO A 160 -28.84 -19.22 -39.59
CA PRO A 160 -27.54 -19.30 -40.26
C PRO A 160 -27.37 -20.67 -40.92
N SER A 161 -26.69 -20.70 -42.07
CA SER A 161 -26.49 -21.90 -42.88
C SER A 161 -25.75 -22.98 -42.09
N LEU A 162 -26.18 -24.24 -42.25
CA LEU A 162 -25.62 -25.42 -41.56
C LEU A 162 -24.16 -25.69 -41.90
N LEU A 163 -23.69 -25.11 -43.00
CA LEU A 163 -22.29 -25.06 -43.34
C LEU A 163 -21.81 -23.66 -43.04
N SER A 164 -20.96 -23.53 -42.03
CA SER A 164 -20.03 -22.40 -42.00
C SER A 164 -19.23 -22.44 -43.31
N PRO A 165 -19.02 -21.28 -43.97
CA PRO A 165 -18.14 -21.25 -45.13
C PRO A 165 -16.80 -21.85 -44.70
N PRO A 166 -16.19 -22.71 -45.54
CA PRO A 166 -14.96 -23.41 -45.17
C PRO A 166 -13.91 -22.40 -44.70
N GLU A 167 -13.58 -22.42 -43.41
CA GLU A 167 -12.44 -21.68 -42.90
C GLU A 167 -11.20 -22.30 -43.53
N HIS A 168 -10.65 -21.62 -44.53
CA HIS A 168 -9.36 -21.95 -45.10
C HIS A 168 -8.30 -21.70 -44.01
N ARG A 169 -8.11 -22.68 -43.13
CA ARG A 169 -6.96 -22.73 -42.22
C ARG A 169 -5.73 -23.09 -43.04
N THR A 170 -5.20 -22.11 -43.74
CA THR A 170 -3.82 -22.20 -44.18
C THR A 170 -2.95 -22.13 -42.94
N HIS A 171 -2.45 -23.27 -42.49
CA HIS A 171 -1.44 -23.44 -41.42
C HIS A 171 -0.09 -22.73 -41.72
N PHE A 172 -0.10 -21.74 -42.62
CA PHE A 172 1.05 -21.00 -43.12
C PHE A 172 1.10 -19.55 -42.60
N GLU A 173 0.01 -19.01 -42.05
CA GLU A 173 -0.02 -17.63 -41.50
C GLU A 173 0.27 -17.56 -39.99
N GLU A 174 0.19 -18.67 -39.25
CA GLU A 174 0.44 -18.69 -37.80
C GLU A 174 1.93 -18.63 -37.44
N HIS A 175 2.82 -18.91 -38.40
CA HIS A 175 4.28 -18.89 -38.20
C HIS A 175 5.01 -17.80 -38.98
N ILE A 176 4.29 -16.95 -39.72
CA ILE A 176 4.90 -15.95 -40.61
C ILE A 176 4.26 -14.58 -40.36
N LYS A 177 4.51 -14.03 -39.16
CA LYS A 177 4.68 -12.58 -38.99
C LYS A 177 6.17 -12.24 -38.88
N PRO A 178 6.94 -12.16 -39.99
CA PRO A 178 8.21 -11.46 -40.02
C PRO A 178 7.96 -10.04 -40.53
N ALA A 179 8.18 -9.06 -39.65
CA ALA A 179 8.98 -7.88 -39.98
C ALA A 179 8.80 -7.21 -41.37
N PHE A 180 7.57 -6.95 -41.82
CA PHE A 180 7.33 -6.03 -42.93
C PHE A 180 6.08 -5.16 -42.75
N GLU A 181 5.99 -4.54 -41.58
CA GLU A 181 5.33 -3.25 -41.40
C GLU A 181 6.36 -2.29 -40.80
N GLY A 182 7.42 -2.05 -41.58
CA GLY A 182 8.32 -0.93 -41.38
C GLY A 182 7.63 0.32 -41.88
N GLY A 183 6.97 1.05 -40.98
CA GLY A 183 6.24 2.24 -41.39
C GLY A 183 5.42 2.90 -40.30
N GLN A 184 6.11 3.51 -39.35
CA GLN A 184 5.65 4.59 -38.46
C GLN A 184 5.13 4.22 -37.06
N THR A 185 5.82 4.81 -36.08
CA THR A 185 5.34 5.30 -34.77
C THR A 185 5.51 4.40 -33.53
N GLN A 186 6.76 4.30 -33.05
CA GLN A 186 7.17 4.19 -31.63
C GLN A 186 8.72 4.30 -31.65
N ASN A 187 9.48 4.91 -30.74
CA ASN A 187 9.23 5.49 -29.44
C ASN A 187 10.50 6.31 -29.09
N GLN A 188 10.39 7.62 -28.86
CA GLN A 188 11.29 8.32 -27.93
C GLN A 188 10.44 8.68 -26.72
N VAL A 189 10.34 7.74 -25.79
CA VAL A 189 9.96 8.04 -24.42
C VAL A 189 11.07 7.46 -23.56
N ALA A 190 11.86 8.38 -23.02
CA ALA A 190 12.95 8.10 -22.12
C ALA A 190 12.44 7.33 -20.90
N GLU A 191 12.97 6.12 -20.72
CA GLU A 191 12.84 5.36 -19.48
C GLU A 191 13.44 6.14 -18.32
N SER A 192 12.56 6.47 -17.38
CA SER A 192 12.92 6.90 -16.05
C SER A 192 13.60 5.74 -15.33
N LYS A 193 14.84 6.00 -14.91
CA LYS A 193 15.60 5.19 -13.95
C LYS A 193 14.79 4.99 -12.67
N GLY A 194 14.03 3.90 -12.61
CA GLY A 194 13.47 3.36 -11.37
C GLY A 194 14.60 2.83 -10.50
N LYS A 195 15.12 3.71 -9.64
CA LYS A 195 15.93 3.31 -8.48
C LYS A 195 15.04 2.50 -7.54
N GLY A 196 15.14 1.18 -7.65
CA GLY A 196 14.54 0.24 -6.71
C GLY A 196 15.13 0.46 -5.32
N ILE A 197 14.25 0.82 -4.39
CA ILE A 197 14.49 1.09 -2.96
C ILE A 197 14.56 -0.23 -2.17
N LEU A 198 14.86 -1.35 -2.85
CA LEU A 198 14.75 -2.73 -2.34
C LEU A 198 16.11 -3.37 -2.07
N GLY A 199 17.20 -2.58 -2.08
CA GLY A 199 18.57 -3.04 -1.85
C GLY A 199 19.21 -2.62 -0.52
N TYR A 200 18.47 -1.95 0.38
CA TYR A 200 19.04 -1.38 1.62
C TYR A 200 18.64 -2.13 2.91
N ILE A 201 17.96 -3.28 2.83
CA ILE A 201 17.43 -3.99 4.01
C ILE A 201 18.09 -5.36 4.28
N TRP A 202 18.95 -5.89 3.40
CA TRP A 202 19.59 -7.19 3.64
C TRP A 202 21.12 -7.14 3.46
N GLY A 203 21.83 -7.15 4.60
CA GLY A 203 23.16 -7.76 4.74
C GLY A 203 24.36 -6.97 4.23
N GLY A 204 25.02 -6.23 5.13
CA GLY A 204 26.32 -5.60 4.85
C GLY A 204 27.49 -6.59 4.74
N SER A 205 28.54 -6.21 4.01
CA SER A 205 29.94 -6.28 4.43
C SER A 205 30.88 -5.71 3.36
N ASP A 206 32.05 -5.35 3.84
CA ASP A 206 33.13 -4.51 3.33
C ASP A 206 33.49 -4.48 1.85
N SER A 207 33.92 -3.28 1.47
CA SER A 207 34.77 -2.93 0.35
C SER A 207 36.08 -3.73 0.32
N LYS A 208 36.30 -4.52 -0.75
CA LYS A 208 37.65 -4.69 -1.32
C LYS A 208 37.61 -4.97 -2.82
N LYS A 209 38.38 -4.15 -3.52
CA LYS A 209 38.63 -4.12 -4.96
C LYS A 209 39.49 -5.32 -5.38
N SER A 210 39.06 -6.07 -6.39
CA SER A 210 39.95 -6.87 -7.25
C SER A 210 39.23 -7.29 -8.53
N ASP A 211 39.82 -6.92 -9.66
CA ASP A 211 39.52 -7.38 -11.01
C ASP A 211 39.53 -8.91 -11.12
N ALA A 212 38.51 -9.52 -11.75
CA ALA A 212 38.63 -10.76 -12.52
C ALA A 212 37.29 -11.18 -13.19
N SER A 213 37.33 -11.31 -14.51
CA SER A 213 36.65 -12.34 -15.33
C SER A 213 35.13 -12.50 -15.24
N SER A 214 34.44 -11.86 -16.19
CA SER A 214 33.03 -12.03 -16.55
C SER A 214 32.72 -13.35 -17.28
N THR A 215 32.88 -14.50 -16.60
CA THR A 215 32.45 -15.81 -17.15
C THR A 215 31.81 -16.74 -16.10
N ALA A 216 31.66 -16.33 -14.85
CA ALA A 216 31.24 -17.24 -13.75
C ALA A 216 29.78 -17.05 -13.25
N SER A 217 29.00 -16.10 -13.78
CA SER A 217 27.66 -15.80 -13.27
C SER A 217 26.56 -16.72 -13.82
N GLY A 218 26.74 -17.33 -14.99
CA GLY A 218 25.77 -18.28 -15.56
C GLY A 218 25.81 -19.66 -14.87
N ALA A 219 27.03 -20.15 -14.58
CA ALA A 219 27.25 -21.46 -13.98
C ALA A 219 26.71 -21.54 -12.55
N ALA A 220 26.84 -20.48 -11.75
CA ALA A 220 26.34 -20.44 -10.37
C ALA A 220 24.81 -20.44 -10.28
N VAL A 221 24.13 -19.80 -11.24
CA VAL A 221 22.66 -19.79 -11.31
C VAL A 221 22.13 -21.14 -11.80
N GLN A 222 22.81 -21.77 -12.76
CA GLN A 222 22.46 -23.11 -13.23
C GLN A 222 22.68 -24.17 -12.12
N SER A 223 23.79 -24.10 -11.39
CA SER A 223 24.06 -25.03 -10.29
C SER A 223 23.08 -24.89 -9.13
N ALA A 224 22.62 -23.66 -8.84
CA ALA A 224 21.59 -23.44 -7.82
C ALA A 224 20.23 -24.02 -8.22
N TRP A 225 19.88 -23.93 -9.51
CA TRP A 225 18.63 -24.47 -10.04
C TRP A 225 18.63 -26.00 -10.12
N GLU A 226 19.77 -26.62 -10.47
CA GLU A 226 19.92 -28.08 -10.47
C GLU A 226 19.86 -28.67 -9.05
N GLN A 227 20.42 -27.96 -8.07
CA GLN A 227 20.36 -28.37 -6.66
C GLN A 227 18.93 -28.33 -6.08
N GLU A 228 18.12 -27.35 -6.49
CA GLU A 228 16.68 -27.27 -6.14
C GLU A 228 15.89 -28.44 -6.76
N LYS A 229 16.24 -28.84 -7.99
CA LYS A 229 15.59 -29.94 -8.71
C LYS A 229 15.88 -31.30 -8.06
N GLU A 230 17.10 -31.52 -7.58
CA GLU A 230 17.46 -32.73 -6.81
C GLU A 230 16.76 -32.79 -5.45
N ASN A 231 16.61 -31.64 -4.77
CA ASN A 231 15.84 -31.56 -3.52
C ASN A 231 14.35 -31.87 -3.72
N GLN A 232 13.76 -31.54 -4.88
CA GLN A 232 12.38 -31.92 -5.20
C GLN A 232 12.23 -33.40 -5.56
N LEU A 233 13.26 -34.02 -6.13
CA LEU A 233 13.27 -35.45 -6.45
C LEU A 233 13.44 -36.34 -5.21
N ASN A 234 14.07 -35.82 -4.15
CA ASN A 234 14.35 -36.58 -2.93
C ASN A 234 13.30 -36.37 -1.83
N VAL A 235 12.11 -35.85 -2.15
CA VAL A 235 10.98 -35.79 -1.21
C VAL A 235 10.34 -37.19 -1.17
N PRO A 236 10.48 -37.96 -0.07
CA PRO A 236 9.81 -39.24 0.04
C PRO A 236 8.30 -39.02 0.00
N ALA A 237 7.64 -39.74 -0.91
CA ALA A 237 6.20 -39.73 -1.11
C ALA A 237 5.48 -39.82 0.25
N LEU A 238 4.87 -38.72 0.68
CA LEU A 238 4.14 -38.65 1.93
C LEU A 238 2.88 -39.51 1.77
N GLU A 239 2.88 -40.65 2.46
CA GLU A 239 1.76 -41.56 2.56
C GLU A 239 0.47 -40.79 2.93
N THR A 240 -0.52 -40.91 2.06
CA THR A 240 -1.93 -40.71 2.40
C THR A 240 -2.35 -41.83 3.35
N GLY A 241 -2.13 -41.64 4.66
CA GLY A 241 -2.50 -42.58 5.70
C GLY A 241 -3.34 -41.89 6.79
N SER A 242 -4.63 -42.18 6.79
CA SER A 242 -5.57 -41.82 7.86
C SER A 242 -5.07 -42.26 9.24
N SER A 243 -4.91 -41.33 10.18
CA SER A 243 -4.98 -41.65 11.61
C SER A 243 -5.42 -40.45 12.44
N SER A 244 -6.59 -40.62 13.03
CA SER A 244 -7.14 -39.84 14.15
C SER A 244 -6.15 -39.75 15.30
N THR A 245 -5.84 -38.54 15.77
CA THR A 245 -5.25 -38.35 17.11
C THR A 245 -5.83 -37.13 17.82
N GLU A 246 -6.09 -37.38 19.09
CA GLU A 246 -6.90 -36.63 20.05
C GLU A 246 -6.30 -35.29 20.47
N SER A 247 -7.19 -34.34 20.76
CA SER A 247 -6.88 -33.05 21.37
C SER A 247 -6.47 -33.19 22.84
N LYS A 248 -5.17 -33.16 23.15
CA LYS A 248 -4.69 -32.85 24.52
C LYS A 248 -4.53 -31.33 24.68
N LYS A 249 -5.53 -30.69 25.28
CA LYS A 249 -5.41 -29.35 25.83
C LYS A 249 -4.43 -29.38 27.00
N LYS A 250 -3.28 -28.70 26.85
CA LYS A 250 -2.40 -28.33 27.96
C LYS A 250 -2.77 -26.90 28.37
N GLY A 251 -3.35 -26.76 29.56
CA GLY A 251 -3.51 -25.46 30.21
C GLY A 251 -2.18 -24.98 30.76
N TRP A 252 -1.95 -23.68 30.68
CA TRP A 252 -0.91 -22.96 31.41
C TRP A 252 -1.55 -21.84 32.24
N TRP A 253 -0.83 -21.56 33.32
CA TRP A 253 -1.10 -20.71 34.47
C TRP A 253 -1.35 -19.25 34.11
#